data_AF-A0A923Z4A0-F1
#
_entry.id   AF-A0A923Z4A0-F1
#
_cell.length_a   1.000
_cell.length_b   1.000
_cell.length_c   1.000
_cell.angle_alpha   90.00
_cell.angle_beta   90.00
_cell.angle_gamma   90.00
#
_symmetry.space_group_name_H-M   'P 1'
#
loop_
_entity.id
_entity.type
_entity.pdbx_description
1 polymer ?
#
loop_
_entity_poly.entity_id
_entity_poly.type
_entity_poly.pdbx_seq_one_letter_code
_entity_poly.pdbx_strand_id
1 'polypeptide(L)' 'MHLSARCGARTRRASPCQSPAMPNGRCRMHGGKSPGAPAGNRRAYKHGLYGRAMREVRAMVRLLAAGHGAV' A
#
# COMPACT_ATOMS: atom_id res chain seq x y z
N MET A 1 10.48 -22.52 -16.72
CA MET A 1 9.92 -21.17 -16.46
C MET A 1 9.99 -20.90 -14.97
N HIS A 2 10.38 -19.69 -14.53
CA HIS A 2 10.32 -19.37 -13.09
C HIS A 2 8.84 -19.31 -12.67
N LEU A 3 8.39 -20.28 -11.87
CA LEU A 3 7.00 -20.43 -11.42
C LEU A 3 6.53 -19.29 -10.50
N SER A 4 7.47 -18.54 -9.93
CA SER A 4 7.19 -17.45 -9.00
C SER A 4 6.82 -16.16 -9.75
N ALA A 5 5.78 -15.46 -9.28
CA ALA A 5 5.46 -14.12 -9.74
C ALA A 5 6.65 -13.15 -9.58
N ARG A 6 6.68 -12.06 -10.35
CA ARG A 6 7.71 -11.01 -10.26
C ARG A 6 7.29 -9.96 -9.23
N CYS A 7 8.26 -9.41 -8.50
CA CYS A 7 8.00 -8.44 -7.43
C CYS A 7 7.37 -7.12 -7.88
N GLY A 8 7.76 -6.61 -9.05
CA GLY A 8 7.20 -5.40 -9.65
C GLY A 8 7.43 -4.08 -8.88
N ALA A 9 8.09 -4.11 -7.72
CA ALA A 9 8.42 -2.88 -6.98
C ALA A 9 9.36 -1.99 -7.80
N ARG A 10 9.17 -0.67 -7.72
CA ARG A 10 10.02 0.29 -8.42
C ARG A 10 11.43 0.24 -7.85
N THR A 11 12.42 -0.07 -8.69
CA THR A 11 13.82 -0.09 -8.31
C THR A 11 14.40 1.34 -8.26
N ARG A 12 15.64 1.48 -7.75
CA ARG A 12 16.39 2.74 -7.79
C ARG A 12 16.59 3.30 -9.21
N ARG A 13 16.53 2.46 -10.24
CA ARG A 13 16.60 2.85 -11.66
C ARG A 13 15.23 3.14 -12.27
N ALA A 14 14.19 3.28 -11.44
CA ALA A 14 12.80 3.46 -11.82
C ALA A 14 12.15 2.31 -12.63
N SER A 15 12.86 1.22 -12.91
CA SER A 15 12.31 0.04 -13.58
C SER A 15 11.61 -0.92 -12.59
N PRO A 16 10.66 -1.77 -13.05
CA PRO A 16 10.02 -2.77 -12.22
C PRO A 16 10.99 -3.89 -11.80
N CYS A 17 10.94 -4.29 -10.51
CA CYS A 17 11.77 -5.36 -9.97
C CYS A 17 11.43 -6.73 -10.58
N GLN A 18 12.43 -7.38 -11.16
CA GLN A 18 12.33 -8.70 -11.78
C GLN A 18 12.69 -9.87 -10.85
N SER A 19 13.03 -9.60 -9.58
CA SER A 19 13.28 -10.67 -8.61
C SER A 19 12.00 -11.47 -8.31
N PRO A 20 12.11 -12.77 -7.98
CA PRO A 20 10.97 -13.59 -7.60
C PRO A 20 10.29 -13.00 -6.35
N ALA A 21 8.96 -12.96 -6.40
CA ALA A 21 8.12 -12.55 -5.29
C ALA A 21 8.01 -13.67 -4.24
N MET A 22 7.95 -13.27 -2.97
CA MET A 22 7.54 -14.12 -1.86
C MET A 22 5.99 -14.17 -1.80
N PRO A 23 5.37 -14.97 -0.91
CA PRO A 23 3.91 -15.07 -0.84
C PRO A 23 3.16 -13.74 -0.65
N ASN A 24 3.83 -12.71 -0.11
CA ASN A 24 3.27 -11.36 0.04
C ASN A 24 3.36 -10.49 -1.24
N GLY A 25 3.80 -11.05 -2.37
CA GLY A 25 3.93 -10.35 -3.65
C GLY A 25 5.19 -9.48 -3.81
N ARG A 26 6.07 -9.41 -2.80
CA ARG A 26 7.33 -8.64 -2.86
C ARG A 26 8.55 -9.53 -2.76
N CYS A 27 9.67 -9.13 -3.37
CA CYS A 27 10.92 -9.86 -3.23
C CYS A 27 11.59 -9.57 -1.89
N ARG A 28 12.59 -10.38 -1.53
CA ARG A 28 13.36 -10.24 -0.28
C ARG A 28 13.91 -8.83 -0.02
N MET A 29 14.18 -8.06 -1.09
CA MET A 29 14.76 -6.71 -1.03
C MET A 29 13.70 -5.59 -0.95
N HIS A 30 12.47 -5.85 -1.38
CA HIS A 30 11.39 -4.85 -1.46
C HIS A 30 10.24 -5.14 -0.48
N GLY A 31 10.56 -5.69 0.70
CA GLY A 31 9.57 -5.96 1.75
C GLY A 31 9.05 -7.40 1.79
N GLY A 32 9.58 -8.31 0.98
CA GLY A 32 9.19 -9.73 0.99
C GLY A 32 9.37 -10.40 2.36
N LYS A 33 10.39 -9.97 3.12
CA LYS A 33 10.67 -10.45 4.48
C LYS A 33 9.80 -9.81 5.56
N SER A 34 9.06 -8.76 5.23
CA SER A 34 8.25 -8.03 6.21
C SER A 34 6.96 -8.80 6.45
N PRO A 35 6.67 -9.26 7.69
CA PRO A 35 5.46 -10.01 8.01
C PRO A 35 4.18 -9.14 7.97
N GLY A 36 4.31 -7.83 7.71
CA GLY A 36 3.22 -6.88 7.88
C GLY A 36 2.99 -6.51 9.34
N ALA A 37 2.02 -5.64 9.58
CA ALA A 37 1.58 -5.33 10.94
C ALA A 37 0.69 -6.46 11.46
N PRO A 38 0.90 -6.93 12.71
CA PRO A 38 -0.01 -7.88 13.34
C PRO A 38 -1.45 -7.36 13.40
N ALA A 39 -2.42 -8.26 13.37
CA ALA A 39 -3.83 -7.89 13.57
C ALA A 39 -4.00 -7.17 14.91
N GLY A 40 -4.74 -6.06 14.92
CA GLY A 40 -4.97 -5.26 16.12
C GLY A 40 -3.77 -4.43 16.60
N ASN A 41 -2.67 -4.35 15.85
CA ASN A 41 -1.53 -3.51 16.23
C ASN A 41 -1.92 -2.01 16.35
N ARG A 42 -1.74 -1.44 17.54
CA ARG A 42 -2.00 -0.02 17.85
C ARG A 42 -0.73 0.82 18.05
N ARG A 43 0.48 0.26 17.85
CA ARG A 43 1.74 0.99 18.13
C ARG A 43 1.91 2.28 17.30
N ALA A 44 1.42 2.30 16.07
CA ALA A 44 1.43 3.49 15.21
C ALA A 44 0.14 4.33 15.31
N TYR A 45 -0.82 3.91 16.15
CA TYR A 45 -2.07 4.63 16.33
C TYR A 45 -1.85 5.82 17.27
N LYS A 46 -2.13 7.03 16.78
CA LYS A 46 -2.04 8.26 17.57
C LYS A 46 -3.43 8.85 17.84
N HIS A 47 -4.07 9.35 16.78
CA HIS A 47 -5.34 10.10 16.87
C HIS A 47 -6.35 9.68 15.78
N GLY A 48 -6.22 8.48 15.21
CA GLY A 48 -7.20 7.91 14.26
C GLY A 48 -7.24 8.50 12.84
N LEU A 49 -6.56 9.63 12.59
CA LEU A 49 -6.59 10.36 11.31
C LEU A 49 -6.12 9.56 10.08
N TYR A 50 -5.27 8.56 10.28
CA TYR A 50 -4.80 7.64 9.23
C TYR A 50 -5.54 6.30 9.24
N GLY A 51 -6.52 6.12 10.11
CA GLY A 51 -7.33 4.90 10.23
C GLY A 51 -8.38 4.76 9.13
N ARG A 52 -9.05 3.61 9.09
CA ARG A 52 -10.07 3.28 8.07
C ARG A 52 -11.19 4.32 8.00
N ALA A 53 -11.81 4.65 9.14
CA ALA A 53 -12.92 5.60 9.21
C ALA A 53 -12.57 6.97 8.60
N MET A 54 -11.42 7.55 8.98
CA MET A 54 -11.02 8.85 8.44
C MET A 54 -10.61 8.80 6.96
N ARG A 55 -10.11 7.66 6.46
CA ARG A 55 -9.89 7.48 5.02
C ARG A 55 -11.21 7.48 4.24
N GLU A 56 -12.25 6.87 4.78
CA GLU A 56 -13.60 6.84 4.17
C GLU A 56 -14.23 8.23 4.16
N VAL A 57 -14.19 8.96 5.29
CA VAL A 57 -14.65 10.35 5.36
C VAL A 57 -13.91 11.22 4.33
N ARG A 58 -12.59 11.08 4.22
CA ARG A 58 -11.80 11.83 3.22
C ARG A 58 -12.18 11.46 1.78
N ALA A 59 -12.49 10.20 1.50
CA ALA A 59 -12.95 9.79 0.18
C ALA A 59 -14.29 10.44 -0.15
N MET A 60 -15.25 10.42 0.79
CA MET A 60 -16.55 11.08 0.65
C MET A 60 -16.41 12.59 0.43
N VAL A 61 -15.61 13.28 1.27
CA VAL A 61 -15.36 14.72 1.13
C VAL A 61 -14.76 15.06 -0.24
N ARG A 62 -13.83 14.24 -0.75
CA ARG A 62 -13.27 14.45 -2.10
C ARG A 62 -14.30 14.28 -3.20
N LEU A 63 -15.17 13.28 -3.10
CA LEU A 63 -16.25 13.07 -4.06
C LEU A 63 -17.21 14.26 -4.07
N LEU A 64 -17.61 14.75 -2.90
CA LEU A 64 -18.44 15.94 -2.76
C LEU A 64 -17.73 17.17 -3.34
N ALA A 65 -16.49 17.44 -2.94
CA ALA A 65 -15.74 18.60 -3.43
C ALA A 65 -15.54 18.58 -4.95
N ALA A 66 -15.27 17.42 -5.54
CA ALA A 66 -15.16 17.26 -6.99
C ALA A 66 -16.48 17.60 -7.72
N GLY A 67 -17.63 17.34 -7.08
CA GLY A 67 -18.95 17.72 -7.61
C GLY A 67 -19.29 19.20 -7.48
N HIS A 68 -18.64 19.94 -6.57
CA HIS A 68 -18.89 21.38 -6.34
C HIS A 68 -17.93 22.30 -7.13
N GLY A 69 -16.99 21.74 -7.90
CA GLY A 69 -16.03 22.49 -8.73
C GLY A 69 -16.38 22.54 -10.22
N ALA A 70 -17.60 22.13 -10.60
CA ALA A 70 -18.10 22.15 -11.98
C ALA A 70 -19.17 23.24 -12.20
N VAL A 71 -19.06 24.35 -11.47
CA VAL A 71 -19.86 25.58 -11.68
C VAL A 71 -18.93 26.76 -11.87
#